data_AF-A0A3P9MPE5-F1
#
_entry.id   AF-A0A3P9MPE5-F1
#
_cell.length_a   1.000
_cell.length_b   1.000
_cell.length_c   1.000
_cell.angle_alpha   90.00
_cell.angle_beta   90.00
_cell.angle_gamma   90.00
#
_symmetry.space_group_name_H-M   'P 1'
#
loop_
_entity.id
_entity.type
_entity.pdbx_description
1 polymer ?
#
loop_
_entity_poly.entity_id
_entity_poly.type
_entity_poly.pdbx_seq_one_letter_code
_entity_poly.pdbx_strand_id
1 'polypeptide(L)'
;QVCVSVLVHCFNKSFFLFSLFPGEPIIAAPGDDVILPCRLDSQEDLRGFSVEWTKVDMKPDPQGRILFVYLYWNGQIMTEVMMESFIPRVSLNQDGLKRGDVTLKIRNVSLQDEGKYSCFIPGKNFRETVQLVVVGTRLETQIHVIV
;
A
#
# COMPACT_ATOMS: atom_id res chain seq x y z
N GLN A 1 17.92 17.46 -10.86
CA GLN A 1 16.66 16.75 -11.17
C GLN A 1 16.93 15.26 -11.01
N VAL A 2 16.48 14.64 -9.93
CA VAL A 2 16.65 13.19 -9.69
C VAL A 2 15.46 12.51 -10.37
N CYS A 3 15.72 11.54 -11.26
CA CYS A 3 14.67 10.78 -11.93
C CYS A 3 14.16 9.70 -10.97
N VAL A 4 12.88 9.75 -10.59
CA VAL A 4 12.22 8.66 -9.83
C VAL A 4 11.87 7.55 -10.81
N SER A 5 12.39 6.35 -10.61
CA SER A 5 12.16 5.21 -11.52
C SER A 5 10.96 4.40 -11.04
N VAL A 6 9.78 4.66 -11.63
CA VAL A 6 8.55 3.90 -11.38
C VAL A 6 8.41 2.82 -12.46
N LEU A 7 8.28 1.55 -12.04
CA LEU A 7 8.04 0.46 -12.99
C LEU A 7 6.56 0.11 -13.02
N VAL A 8 5.97 0.12 -14.22
CA VAL A 8 4.59 -0.28 -14.46
C VAL A 8 4.55 -1.77 -14.80
N HIS A 9 4.06 -2.61 -13.88
CA HIS A 9 3.83 -4.03 -14.18
C HIS A 9 2.42 -4.24 -14.74
N CYS A 10 2.32 -4.93 -15.88
CA CYS A 10 1.04 -5.38 -16.45
C CYS A 10 0.75 -6.80 -15.98
N PHE A 11 -0.23 -6.98 -15.08
CA PHE A 11 -0.72 -8.30 -14.67
C PHE A 11 -2.22 -8.37 -14.97
N ASN A 12 -2.64 -9.28 -15.87
CA ASN A 12 -4.04 -9.45 -16.28
C ASN A 12 -4.75 -8.15 -16.73
N LYS A 13 -4.12 -7.36 -17.61
CA LYS A 13 -4.62 -6.05 -18.13
C LYS A 13 -4.74 -4.91 -17.09
N SER A 14 -4.30 -5.12 -15.85
CA SER A 14 -4.18 -4.05 -14.85
C SER A 14 -2.72 -3.58 -14.73
N PHE A 15 -2.54 -2.27 -14.63
CA PHE A 15 -1.26 -1.61 -14.41
C PHE A 15 -1.02 -1.46 -12.90
N PHE A 16 0.20 -1.78 -12.45
CA PHE A 16 0.62 -1.64 -11.05
C PHE A 16 1.87 -0.78 -10.94
N LEU A 17 1.86 0.12 -9.96
CA LEU A 17 2.99 1.01 -9.67
C LEU A 17 3.78 0.48 -8.47
N PHE A 18 5.10 0.40 -8.63
CA PHE A 18 6.05 -0.06 -7.61
C PHE A 18 7.35 0.76 -7.65
N SER A 19 7.95 1.00 -6.49
CA SER A 19 9.24 1.70 -6.32
C SER A 19 10.40 0.70 -6.38
N LEU A 20 11.44 0.98 -7.18
CA LEU A 20 12.61 0.11 -7.32
C LEU A 20 13.66 0.28 -6.22
N PHE A 21 13.56 1.34 -5.41
CA PHE A 21 14.58 1.68 -4.42
C PHE A 21 13.98 1.80 -3.01
N PRO A 22 14.58 1.15 -1.99
CA PRO A 22 14.13 1.28 -0.61
C PRO A 22 14.10 2.76 -0.18
N GLY A 23 12.95 3.20 0.34
CA GLY A 23 12.76 4.57 0.83
C GLY A 23 12.27 5.58 -0.21
N GLU A 24 12.23 5.24 -1.52
CA GLU A 24 11.60 6.10 -2.52
C GLU A 24 10.07 6.01 -2.45
N PRO A 25 9.35 7.14 -2.65
CA PRO A 25 7.90 7.14 -2.66
C PRO A 25 7.35 6.41 -3.89
N ILE A 26 6.25 5.70 -3.69
CA ILE A 26 5.41 5.21 -4.78
C ILE A 26 4.52 6.37 -5.22
N ILE A 27 4.60 6.71 -6.50
CA ILE A 27 3.78 7.77 -7.10
C ILE A 27 2.66 7.10 -7.88
N ALA A 28 1.42 7.55 -7.70
CA ALA A 28 0.24 7.05 -8.39
C ALA A 28 -0.71 8.18 -8.81
N ALA A 29 -1.54 7.94 -9.82
CA ALA A 29 -2.67 8.79 -10.15
C ALA A 29 -3.97 8.25 -9.52
N PRO A 30 -4.98 9.10 -9.29
CA PRO A 30 -6.30 8.62 -8.90
C PRO A 30 -6.84 7.59 -9.91
N GLY A 31 -7.34 6.46 -9.42
CA GLY A 31 -7.81 5.35 -10.25
C GLY A 31 -6.83 4.19 -10.38
N ASP A 32 -5.54 4.40 -10.09
CA ASP A 32 -4.52 3.37 -10.23
C ASP A 32 -4.64 2.27 -9.15
N ASP A 33 -4.14 1.08 -9.48
CA ASP A 33 -3.82 0.07 -8.47
C ASP A 33 -2.35 0.20 -8.06
N VAL A 34 -2.08 0.19 -6.76
CA VAL A 34 -0.72 0.33 -6.21
C VAL A 34 -0.30 -0.90 -5.41
N ILE A 35 1.01 -1.15 -5.38
CA ILE A 35 1.63 -2.25 -4.65
C ILE A 35 2.60 -1.68 -3.63
N LEU A 36 2.29 -1.80 -2.34
CA LEU A 36 3.17 -1.38 -1.25
C LEU A 36 4.05 -2.56 -0.81
N PRO A 37 5.36 -2.58 -1.13
CA PRO A 37 6.26 -3.66 -0.74
C PRO A 37 6.32 -3.84 0.76
N CYS A 38 6.36 -5.09 1.21
CA CYS A 38 6.84 -5.45 2.54
C CYS A 38 7.22 -6.93 2.53
N ARG A 39 8.52 -7.22 2.64
CA ARG A 39 9.04 -8.59 2.52
C ARG A 39 10.21 -8.79 3.49
N LEU A 40 10.22 -9.94 4.16
CA LEU A 40 11.36 -10.39 4.96
C LEU A 40 12.58 -10.72 4.08
N ASP A 41 13.78 -10.48 4.60
CA ASP A 41 15.02 -10.91 3.94
C ASP A 41 15.12 -12.45 3.86
N SER A 42 14.53 -13.15 4.84
CA SER A 42 14.43 -14.60 4.91
C SER A 42 13.11 -15.12 4.31
N GLN A 43 13.17 -16.27 3.64
CA GLN A 43 11.95 -16.97 3.23
C GLN A 43 11.35 -17.72 4.40
N GLU A 44 10.23 -17.21 4.93
CA GLU A 44 9.53 -17.79 6.07
C GLU A 44 8.02 -17.83 5.83
N ASP A 45 7.34 -18.87 6.31
CA ASP A 45 5.89 -18.98 6.19
C ASP A 45 5.19 -18.11 7.24
N LEU A 46 4.53 -17.05 6.78
CA LEU A 46 3.84 -16.07 7.62
C LEU A 46 2.34 -16.35 7.80
N ARG A 47 1.81 -17.47 7.27
CA ARG A 47 0.36 -17.75 7.37
C ARG A 47 -0.17 -17.85 8.80
N GLY A 48 0.68 -18.25 9.75
CA GLY A 48 0.36 -18.30 11.18
C GLY A 48 0.65 -17.01 11.96
N PHE A 49 1.17 -15.97 11.31
CA PHE A 49 1.59 -14.73 11.95
C PHE A 49 0.56 -13.61 11.74
N SER A 50 0.53 -12.65 12.66
CA SER A 50 -0.18 -11.39 12.48
C SER A 50 0.56 -10.52 11.47
N VAL A 51 -0.19 -9.89 10.56
CA VAL A 51 0.33 -8.90 9.61
C VAL A 51 -0.54 -7.65 9.70
N GLU A 52 0.09 -6.55 10.07
CA GLU A 52 -0.58 -5.29 10.35
C GLU A 52 -0.12 -4.24 9.33
N TRP A 53 -1.08 -3.66 8.61
CA TRP A 53 -0.87 -2.47 7.81
C TRP A 53 -1.66 -1.30 8.40
N THR A 54 -0.96 -0.20 8.68
CA THR A 54 -1.55 1.04 9.23
C THR A 54 -1.03 2.26 8.47
N LYS A 55 -1.77 3.37 8.51
CA LYS A 55 -1.18 4.68 8.20
C LYS A 55 -0.41 5.17 9.43
N VAL A 56 0.80 5.69 9.23
CA VAL A 56 1.67 6.14 10.33
C VAL A 56 1.03 7.30 11.10
N ASP A 57 0.41 8.23 10.39
CA ASP A 57 -0.21 9.42 10.98
C ASP A 57 -1.71 9.22 11.27
N MET A 58 -2.15 7.97 11.41
CA MET A 58 -3.55 7.65 11.66
C MET A 58 -3.97 8.17 13.03
N LYS A 59 -5.03 8.97 13.06
CA LYS A 59 -5.65 9.42 14.30
C LYS A 59 -6.64 8.37 14.80
N PRO A 60 -6.80 8.24 16.13
CA PRO A 60 -7.86 7.41 16.68
C PRO A 60 -9.24 7.87 16.19
N ASP A 61 -10.16 6.93 16.01
CA ASP A 61 -11.58 7.21 15.78
C ASP A 61 -12.21 7.91 17.04
N PRO A 62 -13.46 8.37 16.98
CA PRO A 62 -14.11 9.00 18.14
C PRO A 62 -14.22 8.09 19.37
N GLN A 63 -14.03 6.77 19.22
CA GLN A 63 -13.99 5.79 20.31
C GLN A 63 -12.56 5.51 20.80
N GLY A 64 -11.55 6.22 20.28
CA GLY A 64 -10.16 6.07 20.67
C GLY A 64 -9.44 4.89 20.02
N ARG A 65 -10.02 4.27 18.99
CA ARG A 65 -9.43 3.10 18.30
C ARG A 65 -8.60 3.53 17.09
N ILE A 66 -7.45 2.91 16.90
CA ILE A 66 -6.68 3.05 15.65
C ILE A 66 -7.17 1.96 14.68
N LEU A 67 -7.71 2.39 13.54
CA LEU A 67 -8.18 1.47 12.50
C LEU A 67 -7.03 1.03 11.59
N PHE A 68 -7.07 -0.22 11.16
CA PHE A 68 -6.08 -0.79 10.26
C PHE A 68 -6.44 -0.50 8.80
N VAL A 69 -5.42 -0.32 7.96
CA VAL A 69 -5.58 -0.38 6.50
C VAL A 69 -5.85 -1.83 6.09
N TYR A 70 -5.13 -2.77 6.70
CA TYR A 70 -5.33 -4.20 6.54
C TYR A 70 -4.84 -4.93 7.79
N LEU A 71 -5.64 -5.86 8.30
CA LEU A 71 -5.24 -6.74 9.40
C LEU A 71 -5.48 -8.20 9.01
N TYR A 72 -4.40 -8.97 8.97
CA TYR A 72 -4.45 -10.43 8.91
C TYR A 72 -4.01 -11.00 10.24
N TRP A 73 -4.87 -11.80 10.85
CA TRP A 73 -4.65 -12.38 12.15
C TRP A 73 -5.18 -13.81 12.17
N ASN A 74 -4.38 -14.75 12.66
CA ASN A 74 -4.77 -16.15 12.86
C ASN A 74 -5.43 -16.79 11.63
N GLY A 75 -4.85 -16.59 10.43
CA GLY A 75 -5.38 -17.20 9.20
C GLY A 75 -6.49 -16.41 8.51
N GLN A 76 -6.95 -15.29 9.07
CA GLN A 76 -8.16 -14.60 8.66
C GLN A 76 -7.95 -13.09 8.53
N ILE A 77 -8.78 -12.45 7.71
CA ILE A 77 -8.82 -10.99 7.56
C ILE A 77 -9.81 -10.42 8.57
N MET A 78 -9.37 -9.48 9.40
CA MET A 78 -10.16 -8.91 10.48
C MET A 78 -10.83 -7.61 10.06
N THR A 79 -11.90 -7.70 9.27
CA THR A 79 -12.58 -6.53 8.69
C THR A 79 -13.21 -5.58 9.71
N GLU A 80 -13.58 -6.08 10.90
CA GLU A 80 -14.27 -5.31 11.96
C GLU A 80 -13.43 -4.17 12.55
N VAL A 81 -12.09 -4.25 12.41
CA VAL A 81 -11.14 -3.24 12.90
C VAL A 81 -10.40 -2.54 11.76
N MET A 82 -10.82 -2.79 10.51
CA MET A 82 -10.28 -2.14 9.33
C MET A 82 -11.04 -0.86 8.99
N MET A 83 -10.35 0.08 8.35
CA MET A 83 -10.97 1.24 7.74
C MET A 83 -11.93 0.80 6.61
N GLU A 84 -13.20 1.14 6.72
CA GLU A 84 -14.25 0.70 5.77
C GLU A 84 -13.92 1.01 4.31
N SER A 85 -13.30 2.17 4.05
CA SER A 85 -12.91 2.60 2.71
C SER A 85 -11.81 1.73 2.06
N PHE A 86 -11.05 0.98 2.86
CA PHE A 86 -10.00 0.08 2.36
C PHE A 86 -10.51 -1.34 2.12
N ILE A 87 -11.46 -1.84 2.92
CA ILE A 87 -11.93 -3.24 2.90
C ILE A 87 -12.11 -3.84 1.49
N PRO A 88 -12.83 -3.20 0.54
CA PRO A 88 -13.06 -3.82 -0.77
C PRO A 88 -11.86 -3.69 -1.74
N ARG A 89 -10.85 -2.90 -1.39
CA ARG A 89 -9.77 -2.49 -2.28
C ARG A 89 -8.43 -3.12 -1.92
N VAL A 90 -8.26 -3.62 -0.70
CA VAL A 90 -6.99 -4.15 -0.21
C VAL A 90 -6.89 -5.66 -0.28
N SER A 91 -5.70 -6.18 -0.56
CA SER A 91 -5.43 -7.63 -0.51
C SER A 91 -3.94 -7.92 -0.36
N LEU A 92 -3.63 -9.07 0.25
CA LEU A 92 -2.31 -9.70 0.21
C LEU A 92 -2.29 -10.87 -0.77
N ASN A 93 -1.10 -11.20 -1.30
CA ASN A 93 -0.90 -12.42 -2.05
C ASN A 93 -0.71 -13.62 -1.08
N GLN A 94 -1.61 -14.60 -1.16
CA GLN A 94 -1.56 -15.80 -0.31
C GLN A 94 -0.30 -16.65 -0.53
N ASP A 95 0.20 -16.70 -1.76
CA ASP A 95 1.48 -17.38 -2.05
C ASP A 95 2.68 -16.54 -1.64
N GLY A 96 2.51 -15.22 -1.52
CA GLY A 96 3.49 -14.32 -0.92
C GLY A 96 3.69 -14.62 0.56
N LEU A 97 2.61 -14.80 1.31
CA LEU A 97 2.63 -15.12 2.74
C LEU A 97 3.49 -16.36 3.06
N LYS A 98 3.45 -17.38 2.21
CA LYS A 98 4.26 -18.61 2.35
C LYS A 98 5.77 -18.37 2.23
N ARG A 99 6.18 -17.22 1.69
CA ARG A 99 7.58 -16.88 1.38
C ARG A 99 8.04 -15.59 2.07
N GLY A 100 7.35 -15.15 3.12
CA GLY A 100 7.74 -13.96 3.88
C GLY A 100 7.33 -12.65 3.21
N ASP A 101 6.42 -12.69 2.24
CA ASP A 101 5.99 -11.52 1.46
C ASP A 101 4.56 -11.11 1.84
N VAL A 102 4.45 -9.95 2.46
CA VAL A 102 3.20 -9.33 2.94
C VAL A 102 2.92 -8.03 2.21
N THR A 103 3.40 -7.93 0.97
CA THR A 103 3.15 -6.80 0.06
C THR A 103 1.65 -6.56 -0.10
N LEU A 104 1.23 -5.33 0.17
CA LEU A 104 -0.16 -4.91 0.13
C LEU A 104 -0.52 -4.34 -1.24
N LYS A 105 -1.54 -4.91 -1.87
CA LYS A 105 -2.17 -4.30 -3.04
C LYS A 105 -3.34 -3.44 -2.60
N ILE A 106 -3.38 -2.18 -3.04
CA ILE A 106 -4.53 -1.28 -2.88
C ILE A 106 -5.07 -0.97 -4.28
N ARG A 107 -6.36 -1.23 -4.51
CA ARG A 107 -7.02 -0.94 -5.78
C ARG A 107 -7.63 0.44 -5.83
N ASN A 108 -7.73 1.02 -7.03
CA ASN A 108 -8.46 2.25 -7.31
C ASN A 108 -8.15 3.35 -6.26
N VAL A 109 -6.89 3.78 -6.21
CA VAL A 109 -6.43 4.76 -5.22
C VAL A 109 -7.05 6.14 -5.47
N SER A 110 -7.19 6.90 -4.40
CA SER A 110 -7.69 8.27 -4.40
C SER A 110 -6.71 9.20 -3.67
N LEU A 111 -6.91 10.51 -3.77
CA LEU A 111 -6.09 11.48 -3.02
C LEU A 111 -6.13 11.24 -1.49
N GLN A 112 -7.20 10.65 -0.96
CA GLN A 112 -7.32 10.31 0.46
C GLN A 112 -6.45 9.12 0.87
N ASP A 113 -6.02 8.31 -0.11
CA ASP A 113 -5.12 7.20 0.13
C ASP A 113 -3.66 7.65 0.25
N GLU A 114 -3.32 8.89 -0.13
CA GLU A 114 -1.98 9.43 0.10
C GLU A 114 -1.55 9.30 1.58
N GLY A 115 -0.27 9.01 1.79
CA GLY A 115 0.33 8.98 3.12
C GLY A 115 1.44 7.95 3.28
N LYS A 116 2.01 7.96 4.48
CA LYS A 116 3.00 6.99 4.91
C LYS A 116 2.31 5.78 5.55
N TYR A 117 2.61 4.60 5.04
CA TYR A 117 2.10 3.33 5.51
C TYR A 117 3.19 2.58 6.30
N SER A 118 2.79 1.89 7.36
CA SER A 118 3.63 0.98 8.13
C SER A 118 3.13 -0.44 7.92
N CYS A 119 4.05 -1.32 7.54
CA CYS A 119 3.88 -2.77 7.61
C CYS A 119 4.54 -3.26 8.90
N PHE A 120 3.84 -4.04 9.71
CA PHE A 120 4.37 -4.61 10.94
C PHE A 120 3.99 -6.08 11.09
N ILE A 121 4.99 -6.91 11.42
CA ILE A 121 4.83 -8.33 11.73
C ILE A 121 5.33 -8.53 13.17
N PRO A 122 4.44 -8.44 14.19
CA PRO A 122 4.85 -8.47 15.60
C PRO A 122 5.68 -9.69 15.97
N GLY A 123 5.26 -10.89 15.51
CA GLY A 123 5.96 -12.15 15.80
C GLY A 123 7.34 -12.28 15.15
N LYS A 124 7.74 -11.34 14.29
CA LYS A 124 9.08 -11.24 13.70
C LYS A 124 9.84 -9.99 14.16
N ASN A 125 9.21 -9.14 14.96
CA ASN A 125 9.70 -7.78 15.27
C ASN A 125 10.14 -7.03 14.00
N PHE A 126 9.43 -7.26 12.90
CA PHE A 126 9.78 -6.70 11.60
C PHE A 126 8.85 -5.54 11.27
N ARG A 127 9.43 -4.42 10.87
CA ARG A 127 8.69 -3.20 10.50
C ARG A 127 9.34 -2.53 9.30
N GLU A 128 8.52 -2.19 8.32
CA GLU A 128 8.90 -1.35 7.19
C GLU A 128 7.89 -0.23 6.99
N THR A 129 8.33 0.84 6.33
CA THR A 129 7.44 1.95 5.96
C THR A 129 7.54 2.28 4.49
N VAL A 130 6.39 2.57 3.87
CA VAL A 130 6.28 2.90 2.46
C VAL A 130 5.53 4.23 2.33
N GLN A 131 6.07 5.15 1.54
CA GLN A 131 5.38 6.41 1.21
C GLN A 131 4.59 6.23 -0.08
N LEU A 132 3.28 6.51 -0.05
CA LEU A 132 2.44 6.64 -1.24
C LEU A 132 2.14 8.13 -1.46
N VAL A 133 2.34 8.60 -2.69
CA VAL A 133 2.01 9.94 -3.17
C VAL A 133 0.98 9.81 -4.28
N VAL A 134 -0.14 10.52 -4.19
CA VAL A 134 -1.21 10.45 -5.20
C VAL A 134 -1.34 11.79 -5.90
N VAL A 135 -0.92 11.84 -7.16
CA VAL A 135 -0.88 13.07 -7.95
C VAL A 135 -2.16 13.18 -8.77
N GLY A 136 -3.07 14.07 -8.37
CA GLY A 136 -4.23 14.43 -9.16
C GLY A 136 -3.81 15.30 -10.34
N THR A 137 -3.85 14.80 -11.57
CA THR A 137 -3.63 15.62 -12.75
C THR A 137 -4.78 16.64 -12.90
N ARG A 138 -4.54 17.92 -12.58
CA ARG A 138 -5.21 19.01 -13.30
C ARG A 138 -4.52 19.13 -14.66
N LEU A 139 -5.01 18.43 -15.67
CA LEU A 139 -4.77 18.85 -17.05
C LEU A 139 -5.67 20.05 -17.33
N GLU A 140 -5.27 21.24 -16.87
CA GLU A 140 -5.67 22.45 -17.58
C GLU A 140 -4.71 22.57 -18.76
N THR A 141 -5.16 22.08 -19.92
CA THR A 141 -4.62 22.46 -21.22
C THR A 141 -4.69 23.98 -21.35
N GLN A 142 -3.60 24.69 -21.05
CA GLN A 142 -3.32 25.98 -21.68
C GLN A 142 -2.28 25.75 -22.77
N ILE A 143 -2.77 25.30 -23.92
CA ILE A 143 -2.04 25.48 -25.18
C ILE A 143 -2.06 27.00 -25.43
N HIS A 144 -0.98 27.69 -25.06
CA HIS A 144 -0.72 29.01 -25.63
C HIS A 144 -0.36 28.79 -27.10
N VAL A 145 -1.33 28.99 -27.99
CA VAL A 145 -1.05 29.20 -29.41
C VAL A 145 -0.36 30.55 -29.51
N ILE A 146 0.95 30.53 -29.75
CA ILE A 146 1.65 31.72 -30.23
C ILE A 146 1.35 31.78 -31.73
N VAL A 147 0.55 32.77 -32.13
CA VAL A 147 0.29 33.14 -33.53
C VAL A 147 1.52 33.84 -34.11
#